data_AF-A0A7C4XC40-F1
#
_entry.id   AF-A0A7C4XC40-F1
#
_cell.length_a   1.000
_cell.length_b   1.000
_cell.length_c   1.000
_cell.angle_alpha   90.00
_cell.angle_beta   90.00
_cell.angle_gamma   90.00
#
_symmetry.space_group_name_H-M   'P 1'
#
loop_
_entity.id
_entity.type
_entity.pdbx_description
1 polymer ?
#
loop_
_entity_poly.entity_id
_entity_poly.type
_entity_poly.pdbx_seq_one_letter_code
_entity_poly.pdbx_strand_id
1 'polypeptide(L)'
;MHPIDAVGLHDEPTTIPIERGKIREFARACFDDNPEYVDASRPPIPPTFLTVRSFWMSAATSPLMRSGIDVRAVRHASGLPAVIGEATFAVP
;
A
#
# COMPACT_ATOMS: atom_id res chain seq x y z
N MET A 1 23.03 11.16 3.26
CA MET A 1 22.61 11.39 1.87
C MET A 1 21.91 12.73 1.84
N HIS A 2 22.29 13.64 0.95
CA HIS A 2 21.58 14.90 0.81
C HIS A 2 20.22 14.62 0.13
N PRO A 3 19.11 15.30 0.49
CA PRO A 3 17.79 14.97 -0.05
C PRO A 3 17.69 14.98 -1.58
N ILE A 4 18.49 15.83 -2.24
CA ILE A 4 18.55 15.88 -3.72
C ILE A 4 19.12 14.59 -4.33
N ASP A 5 19.99 13.89 -3.61
CA ASP A 5 20.62 12.64 -4.06
C ASP A 5 19.58 11.50 -4.12
N ALA A 6 18.39 11.69 -3.53
CA ALA A 6 17.30 10.71 -3.53
C ALA A 6 16.46 10.72 -4.80
N VAL A 7 16.57 11.76 -5.61
CA VAL A 7 15.85 11.87 -6.87
C VAL A 7 16.35 10.79 -7.83
N GLY A 8 15.41 10.01 -8.40
CA GLY A 8 15.73 8.90 -9.30
C GLY A 8 15.97 7.56 -8.60
N LEU A 9 15.82 7.47 -7.27
CA LEU A 9 15.74 6.18 -6.60
C LEU A 9 14.43 5.48 -6.97
N HIS A 10 14.54 4.22 -7.38
CA HIS A 10 13.41 3.36 -7.67
C HIS A 10 13.30 2.24 -6.62
N ASP A 11 12.09 1.75 -6.44
CA ASP A 11 11.86 0.50 -5.73
C ASP A 11 12.27 -0.68 -6.60
N GLU A 12 12.83 -1.70 -5.98
CA GLU A 12 12.96 -3.01 -6.61
C GLU A 12 11.57 -3.65 -6.73
N PRO A 13 11.25 -4.29 -7.88
CA PRO A 13 10.00 -5.01 -8.03
C PRO A 13 9.80 -6.01 -6.90
N THR A 14 8.75 -5.81 -6.11
CA THR A 14 8.44 -6.63 -4.93
C THR A 14 7.04 -7.19 -5.04
N THR A 15 6.91 -8.50 -4.80
CA THR A 15 5.61 -9.16 -4.65
C THR A 15 5.19 -9.09 -3.19
N ILE A 16 4.01 -8.52 -2.93
CA ILE A 16 3.42 -8.49 -1.59
C ILE A 16 2.26 -9.50 -1.57
N PRO A 17 2.35 -10.59 -0.80
CA PRO A 17 1.22 -11.47 -0.61
C PRO A 17 0.13 -10.72 0.18
N ILE A 18 -1.02 -10.52 -0.45
CA ILE A 18 -2.17 -9.87 0.20
C ILE A 18 -3.08 -10.93 0.80
N GLU A 19 -3.10 -10.99 2.13
CA GLU A 19 -4.05 -11.83 2.85
C GLU A 19 -5.46 -11.23 2.77
N ARG A 20 -6.48 -12.08 2.62
CA ARG A 20 -7.89 -11.64 2.62
C ARG A 20 -8.31 -10.97 3.94
N GLY A 21 -7.65 -11.30 5.05
CA GLY A 21 -7.84 -10.61 6.33
C GLY A 21 -7.53 -9.12 6.24
N LYS A 22 -6.53 -8.71 5.45
CA LYS A 22 -6.15 -7.30 5.28
C LYS A 22 -7.20 -6.49 4.55
N ILE A 23 -7.91 -7.11 3.61
CA ILE A 23 -9.03 -6.47 2.91
C ILE A 23 -10.15 -6.13 3.91
N ARG A 24 -10.48 -7.08 4.82
CA ARG A 24 -11.49 -6.86 5.88
C ARG A 24 -11.04 -5.80 6.88
N GLU A 25 -9.77 -5.84 7.27
CA GLU A 25 -9.16 -4.85 8.17
C GLU A 25 -9.25 -3.45 7.58
N PHE A 26 -8.92 -3.29 6.29
CA PHE A 26 -9.02 -2.03 5.58
C PHE A 26 -10.47 -1.52 5.52
N ALA A 27 -11.42 -2.36 5.13
CA ALA A 27 -12.84 -1.98 5.08
C ALA A 27 -13.33 -1.47 6.44
N ARG A 28 -13.04 -2.22 7.52
CA ARG A 28 -13.41 -1.81 8.89
C ARG A 28 -12.72 -0.53 9.34
N ALA A 29 -11.44 -0.36 9.02
CA ALA A 29 -10.67 0.84 9.37
C ALA A 29 -11.19 2.09 8.62
N CYS A 30 -11.76 1.91 7.43
CA CYS A 30 -12.42 2.94 6.65
C CYS A 30 -13.90 3.15 7.03
N PHE A 31 -14.41 2.43 8.03
CA PHE A 31 -15.83 2.42 8.40
C PHE A 31 -16.76 2.02 7.23
N ASP A 32 -16.27 1.15 6.34
CA ASP A 32 -17.06 0.56 5.25
C ASP A 32 -17.80 -0.69 5.78
N ASP A 33 -19.13 -0.66 5.71
CA ASP A 33 -20.04 -1.71 6.16
C ASP A 33 -20.54 -2.60 5.02
N ASN A 34 -20.01 -2.46 3.81
CA ASN A 34 -20.39 -3.28 2.66
C ASN A 34 -20.06 -4.76 2.90
N PRO A 35 -21.07 -5.66 2.96
CA PRO A 35 -20.87 -7.07 3.29
C PRO A 35 -19.96 -7.82 2.31
N GLU A 36 -19.81 -7.34 1.06
CA GLU A 36 -18.85 -7.90 0.10
C GLU A 36 -17.40 -7.78 0.59
N TYR A 37 -17.09 -6.75 1.36
CA TYR A 37 -15.77 -6.57 1.95
C TYR A 37 -15.67 -7.18 3.35
N VAL A 38 -16.73 -7.12 4.16
CA VAL A 38 -16.66 -7.52 5.58
C VAL A 38 -16.91 -9.01 5.81
N ASP A 39 -17.89 -9.59 5.12
CA ASP A 39 -18.45 -10.92 5.44
C ASP A 39 -18.14 -11.98 4.38
N ALA A 40 -17.92 -11.59 3.12
CA ALA A 40 -17.63 -12.53 2.05
C ALA A 40 -16.41 -13.40 2.37
N SER A 41 -16.45 -14.68 1.98
CA SER A 41 -15.32 -15.62 2.21
C SER A 41 -14.08 -15.22 1.39
N ARG A 42 -14.30 -14.68 0.18
CA ARG A 42 -13.28 -14.19 -0.75
C ARG A 42 -13.59 -12.73 -1.14
N PRO A 43 -13.36 -11.75 -0.25
CA PRO A 43 -13.70 -10.36 -0.53
C PRO A 43 -12.89 -9.81 -1.71
N PRO A 44 -13.50 -9.03 -2.62
CA PRO A 44 -12.77 -8.33 -3.68
C PRO A 44 -11.87 -7.24 -3.07
N ILE A 45 -10.85 -6.80 -3.81
CA ILE A 45 -9.94 -5.75 -3.36
C ILE A 45 -10.57 -4.38 -3.65
N PRO A 46 -10.79 -3.51 -2.64
CA PRO A 46 -11.29 -2.16 -2.86
C PRO A 46 -10.35 -1.35 -3.77
N PRO A 47 -10.88 -0.45 -4.62
CA PRO A 47 -10.07 0.30 -5.60
C PRO A 47 -8.99 1.19 -4.94
N THR A 48 -9.21 1.62 -3.70
CA THR A 48 -8.27 2.44 -2.93
C THR A 48 -7.36 1.63 -2.00
N PHE A 49 -7.51 0.30 -1.95
CA PHE A 49 -6.76 -0.55 -1.02
C PHE A 49 -5.24 -0.42 -1.15
N LEU A 50 -4.72 -0.21 -2.36
CA LEU A 50 -3.28 -0.07 -2.59
C LEU A 50 -2.68 1.25 -2.06
N THR A 51 -3.51 2.22 -1.67
CA THR A 51 -3.03 3.46 -1.04
C THR A 51 -2.37 3.21 0.31
N VAL A 52 -2.76 2.13 1.01
CA VAL A 52 -2.22 1.76 2.32
C VAL A 52 -1.08 0.74 2.24
N ARG A 53 -0.63 0.35 1.04
CA ARG A 53 0.43 -0.68 0.88
C ARG A 53 1.70 -0.34 1.67
N SER A 54 2.04 0.94 1.76
CA SER A 54 3.26 1.42 2.42
C SER A 54 3.30 1.11 3.91
N PHE A 55 2.14 0.89 4.55
CA PHE A 55 2.08 0.45 5.96
C PHE A 55 2.47 -1.01 6.16
N TRP A 56 2.56 -1.79 5.08
CA TRP A 56 2.87 -3.22 5.11
C TRP A 56 4.19 -3.55 4.38
N MET A 57 4.90 -2.53 3.88
CA MET A 57 6.21 -2.67 3.27
C MET A 57 7.33 -2.42 4.29
N SER A 58 8.50 -3.04 4.08
CA SER A 58 9.68 -2.82 4.91
C SER A 58 10.56 -1.69 4.36
N ALA A 59 11.45 -1.15 5.20
CA ALA A 59 12.41 -0.12 4.80
C ALA A 59 13.38 -0.57 3.68
N ALA A 60 13.57 -1.87 3.49
CA ALA A 60 14.40 -2.41 2.42
C ALA A 60 13.81 -2.17 1.02
N THR A 61 12.49 -1.97 0.94
CA THR A 61 11.73 -1.90 -0.32
C THR A 61 11.01 -0.55 -0.50
N SER A 62 11.46 0.51 0.16
CA SER A 62 10.87 1.85 0.02
C SER A 62 11.95 2.93 -0.12
N PRO A 63 11.94 3.79 -1.17
CA PRO A 63 13.00 4.76 -1.39
C PRO A 63 12.81 5.94 -0.42
N LEU A 64 11.57 6.19 0.01
CA LEU A 64 11.23 7.17 1.02
C LEU A 64 11.92 6.85 2.35
N MET A 65 11.93 5.58 2.76
CA MET A 65 12.64 5.13 3.96
C MET A 65 14.17 5.26 3.84
N ARG A 66 14.71 5.22 2.62
CA ARG A 66 16.16 5.37 2.34
C ARG A 66 16.62 6.83 2.20
N SER A 67 15.69 7.76 2.01
CA SER A 67 16.01 9.17 1.77
C SER A 67 16.54 9.95 2.98
N GLY A 68 16.41 9.39 4.19
CA GLY A 68 16.76 10.07 5.44
C GLY A 68 15.70 11.07 5.92
N ILE A 69 14.54 11.16 5.25
CA ILE A 69 13.40 11.98 5.69
C ILE A 69 12.73 11.31 6.90
N ASP A 70 12.47 12.09 7.95
CA ASP A 70 11.63 11.63 9.07
C ASP A 70 10.16 11.59 8.64
N VAL A 71 9.67 10.38 8.33
CA VAL A 71 8.28 10.18 7.87
C VAL A 71 7.22 10.51 8.91
N ARG A 72 7.58 10.61 10.20
CA ARG A 72 6.65 11.05 11.24
C ARG A 72 6.33 12.54 11.12
N ALA A 73 7.25 13.30 10.55
CA ALA A 73 7.09 14.73 10.28
C ALA A 73 6.49 15.02 8.89
N VAL A 74 6.37 14.01 8.03
CA VAL A 74 5.82 14.15 6.68
C VAL A 74 4.30 14.30 6.74
N ARG A 75 3.79 15.28 5.98
CA ARG A 75 2.35 15.47 5.77
C ARG A 75 1.98 15.04 4.35
N HIS A 76 0.86 14.35 4.24
CA HIS A 76 0.32 13.95 2.94
C HIS A 76 -0.27 15.17 2.22
N ALA A 77 0.14 15.39 0.97
CA ALA A 77 -0.56 16.28 0.02
C ALA A 77 -1.69 15.50 -0.67
N SER A 78 -2.62 16.16 -1.37
CA SER A 78 -3.70 15.42 -2.05
C SER A 78 -3.16 14.58 -3.22
N GLY A 79 -3.77 13.42 -3.45
CA GLY A 79 -3.46 12.54 -4.58
C GLY A 79 -4.50 11.43 -4.73
N LEU A 80 -4.89 11.15 -5.97
CA LEU A 80 -5.70 9.97 -6.29
C LEU A 80 -4.77 8.81 -6.67
N PRO A 81 -4.99 7.59 -6.17
CA PRO A 81 -4.26 6.44 -6.66
C PRO A 81 -4.58 6.20 -8.14
N ALA A 82 -3.54 6.06 -8.96
CA ALA A 82 -3.66 5.49 -10.29
C ALA A 82 -3.43 3.97 -10.19
N VAL A 83 -4.38 3.17 -10.63
CA VAL A 83 -4.17 1.74 -10.84
C VAL A 83 -3.54 1.57 -12.22
N ILE A 84 -2.23 1.30 -12.23
CA ILE A 84 -1.42 1.10 -13.44
C ILE A 84 -0.78 -0.29 -13.32
N GLY A 85 -1.53 -1.31 -13.72
CA GLY A 85 -1.06 -2.71 -13.77
C GLY A 85 -2.06 -3.75 -13.26
N GLU A 86 -1.88 -4.98 -13.71
CA GLU A 86 -2.58 -6.18 -13.25
C GLU A 86 -1.91 -6.69 -11.95
N ALA A 87 -2.67 -6.82 -10.86
CA ALA A 87 -2.17 -7.46 -9.64
C ALA A 87 -2.18 -8.99 -9.83
N THR A 88 -1.05 -9.58 -10.23
CA THR A 88 -0.93 -11.04 -10.31
C THR A 88 -0.88 -11.64 -8.91
N PHE A 89 -1.93 -12.36 -8.54
CA PHE A 89 -2.05 -13.02 -7.24
C PHE A 89 -1.56 -14.47 -7.33
N ALA A 90 -0.53 -14.81 -6.57
CA ALA A 90 -0.20 -16.20 -6.29
C ALA A 90 -1.13 -16.70 -5.18
N VAL A 91 -2.10 -17.54 -5.54
CA VAL A 91 -2.91 -18.33 -4.60
C VAL A 91 -2.07 -19.56 -4.21
N PRO A 92 -1.78 -19.84 -2.93
CA PRO A 92 -1.50 -21.20 -2.48
C PRO A 92 -2.80 -22.03 -2.43
#